data_AF-A0AAT9IYT4-F1
#
_entry.id   AF-A0AAT9IYT4-F1
#
_cell.length_a   1.000
_cell.length_b   1.000
_cell.length_c   1.000
_cell.angle_alpha   90.00
_cell.angle_beta   90.00
_cell.angle_gamma   90.00
#
_symmetry.space_group_name_H-M   'P 1'
#
loop_
_entity.id
_entity.type
_entity.pdbx_description
1 polymer ?
#
loop_
_entity_poly.entity_id
_entity_poly.type
_entity_poly.pdbx_seq_one_letter_code
_entity_poly.pdbx_strand_id
1 'polypeptide(L)'
;MKLLPKKIHKKAFPTDTKWGLFTTYMHYLWADHAYLRVGFTNAHWIGKDMVRTNQPWPFQLAWWKKEGIRTVINLRGGKGSFYYLEKHACEKLGLKLEDFGLTSRSLPTAAEFREAKALFERIDYPALLHCKSGADRAGMMSVLYRHFHLGDPIREAAKELGLRTLHMKAGHTGVLDYVFEVYLRDIEPKGISFYDWTQSPDYDPDKIKSTFHASWWGTLLTDKLLKRE
;
A
#
# COMPACT_ATOMS: atom_id res chain seq x y z
N MET A 1 47.48 16.66 3.74
CA MET A 1 46.35 16.00 3.06
C MET A 1 45.06 16.69 3.52
N LYS A 2 44.54 17.66 2.75
CA LYS A 2 43.31 18.39 3.12
C LYS A 2 42.11 17.49 2.83
N LEU A 3 41.45 17.00 3.87
CA LEU A 3 40.16 16.30 3.77
C LEU A 3 39.14 17.28 3.19
N LEU A 4 38.74 17.07 1.93
CA LEU A 4 37.62 17.79 1.33
C LEU A 4 36.36 17.53 2.16
N PRO A 5 35.58 18.56 2.55
CA PRO A 5 34.36 18.35 3.30
C PRO A 5 33.38 17.50 2.47
N LYS A 6 32.82 16.45 3.07
CA LYS A 6 31.74 15.65 2.47
C LYS A 6 30.64 16.61 2.02
N LYS A 7 30.29 16.59 0.73
CA LYS A 7 29.11 17.29 0.21
C LYS A 7 27.90 16.83 1.01
N ILE A 8 27.37 17.69 1.87
CA ILE A 8 26.13 17.44 2.59
C ILE A 8 25.02 17.51 1.54
N HIS A 9 24.60 16.37 1.02
CA HIS A 9 23.42 16.29 0.17
C HIS A 9 22.21 16.73 1.00
N LYS A 10 21.72 17.94 0.74
CA LYS A 10 20.51 18.48 1.37
C LYS A 10 19.37 17.51 1.07
N LYS A 11 18.78 16.89 2.09
CA LYS A 11 17.57 16.07 1.89
C LYS A 11 16.50 16.95 1.22
N ALA A 12 15.83 16.42 0.20
CA ALA A 12 14.75 17.14 -0.48
C ALA A 12 13.64 17.59 0.48
N PHE A 13 13.43 16.82 1.56
CA PHE A 13 12.48 17.10 2.63
C PHE A 13 13.19 16.94 4.00
N PRO A 14 13.76 18.01 4.56
CA PRO A 14 14.48 17.95 5.83
C PRO A 14 13.54 17.76 7.02
N THR A 15 13.91 16.93 7.99
CA THR A 15 13.13 16.68 9.22
C THR A 15 13.97 16.82 10.51
N ASP A 16 15.24 17.16 10.35
CA ASP A 16 16.27 17.29 11.39
C ASP A 16 16.23 18.64 12.13
N THR A 17 15.75 19.69 11.47
CA THR A 17 15.58 21.03 12.08
C THR A 17 14.10 21.36 12.25
N LYS A 18 13.77 22.25 13.21
CA LYS A 18 12.38 22.72 13.41
C LYS A 18 11.81 23.36 12.15
N TRP A 19 12.61 24.19 11.48
CA TRP A 19 12.19 24.85 10.23
C TRP A 19 12.05 23.84 9.08
N GLY A 20 13.00 22.91 8.93
CA GLY A 20 12.89 21.86 7.92
C GLY A 20 11.66 20.98 8.11
N LEU A 21 11.41 20.57 9.36
CA LEU A 21 10.23 19.79 9.70
C LEU A 21 8.94 20.57 9.36
N PHE A 22 8.88 21.86 9.70
CA PHE A 22 7.75 22.73 9.36
C PHE A 22 7.52 22.83 7.84
N THR A 23 8.56 23.10 7.04
CA THR A 23 8.40 23.20 5.58
C THR A 23 8.00 21.87 4.96
N THR A 24 8.52 20.75 5.47
CA THR A 24 8.11 19.40 5.05
C THR A 24 6.63 19.14 5.38
N TYR A 25 6.16 19.55 6.56
CA TYR A 25 4.73 19.50 6.92
C TYR A 25 3.86 20.33 5.97
N MET A 26 4.26 21.56 5.65
CA MET A 26 3.51 22.40 4.71
C MET A 26 3.45 21.77 3.31
N HIS A 27 4.56 21.20 2.84
CA HIS A 27 4.57 20.50 1.55
C HIS A 27 3.68 19.26 1.57
N TYR A 28 3.73 18.44 2.64
CA TYR A 28 2.82 17.30 2.79
C TYR A 28 1.35 17.74 2.85
N LEU A 29 1.03 18.78 3.60
CA LEU A 29 -0.32 19.30 3.72
C LEU A 29 -0.89 19.67 2.34
N TRP A 30 -0.18 20.50 1.59
CA TRP A 30 -0.69 21.08 0.35
C TRP A 30 -0.39 20.25 -0.90
N ALA A 31 0.87 19.88 -1.14
CA ALA A 31 1.25 19.18 -2.37
C ALA A 31 0.77 17.71 -2.37
N ASP A 32 0.77 17.03 -1.22
CA ASP A 32 0.23 15.67 -1.12
C ASP A 32 -1.29 15.64 -0.87
N HIS A 33 -1.94 16.81 -0.75
CA HIS A 33 -3.34 16.96 -0.37
C HIS A 33 -3.66 16.24 0.95
N ALA A 34 -2.72 16.27 1.90
CA ALA A 34 -2.88 15.58 3.17
C ALA A 34 -3.94 16.22 4.07
N TYR A 35 -4.35 17.47 3.80
CA TYR A 35 -5.46 18.12 4.48
C TYR A 35 -6.76 17.28 4.45
N LEU A 36 -7.00 16.55 3.35
CA LEU A 36 -8.13 15.62 3.24
C LEU A 36 -8.09 14.48 4.27
N ARG A 37 -6.91 14.16 4.78
CA ARG A 37 -6.66 13.01 5.68
C ARG A 37 -6.46 13.42 7.14
N VAL A 38 -6.65 14.70 7.46
CA VAL A 38 -6.56 15.20 8.84
C VAL A 38 -7.76 14.70 9.65
N GLY A 39 -8.98 14.91 9.13
CA GLY A 39 -10.22 14.48 9.78
C GLY A 39 -10.79 13.15 9.26
N PHE A 40 -10.44 12.74 8.04
CA PHE A 40 -10.93 11.50 7.44
C PHE A 40 -9.86 10.40 7.43
N THR A 41 -10.23 9.23 7.94
CA THR A 41 -9.41 8.02 7.91
C THR A 41 -10.17 6.85 7.28
N ASN A 42 -9.53 6.17 6.33
CA ASN A 42 -10.04 4.90 5.77
C ASN A 42 -9.49 3.71 6.57
N ALA A 43 -9.61 3.78 7.90
CA ALA A 43 -8.99 2.83 8.81
C ALA A 43 -9.94 1.70 9.21
N HIS A 44 -9.50 0.45 9.10
CA HIS A 44 -10.22 -0.72 9.60
C HIS A 44 -9.27 -1.89 9.87
N TRP A 45 -9.66 -2.75 10.80
CA TRP A 45 -8.95 -3.99 11.08
C TRP A 45 -9.23 -5.05 10.01
N ILE A 46 -8.20 -5.82 9.69
CA ILE A 46 -8.24 -7.02 8.88
C ILE A 46 -7.77 -8.16 9.78
N GLY A 47 -8.69 -9.04 10.14
CA GLY A 47 -8.43 -10.03 11.19
C GLY A 47 -8.16 -9.35 12.54
N LYS A 48 -7.26 -9.93 13.34
CA LYS A 48 -7.02 -9.53 14.74
C LYS A 48 -5.84 -8.56 14.94
N ASP A 49 -4.96 -8.45 13.95
CA ASP A 49 -3.60 -7.95 14.12
C ASP A 49 -3.07 -7.10 12.95
N MET A 50 -3.86 -6.86 11.90
CA MET A 50 -3.51 -5.91 10.83
C MET A 50 -4.54 -4.79 10.73
N VAL A 51 -4.07 -3.56 10.63
CA VAL A 51 -4.89 -2.39 10.28
C VAL A 51 -4.59 -1.98 8.85
N ARG A 52 -5.62 -1.76 8.05
CA ARG A 52 -5.51 -1.04 6.78
C ARG A 52 -5.94 0.41 6.97
N THR A 53 -5.20 1.35 6.40
CA THR A 53 -5.56 2.78 6.44
C THR A 53 -5.09 3.56 5.19
N ASN A 54 -5.60 4.79 5.03
CA ASN A 54 -4.98 5.83 4.21
C ASN A 54 -3.72 6.40 4.88
N GLN A 55 -2.90 7.18 4.16
CA GLN A 55 -1.62 7.70 4.66
C GLN A 55 -1.82 8.37 6.03
N PRO A 56 -1.23 7.83 7.10
CA PRO A 56 -1.42 8.37 8.43
C PRO A 56 -0.61 9.65 8.60
N TRP A 57 -1.16 10.58 9.36
CA TRP A 57 -0.42 11.70 9.92
C TRP A 57 0.47 11.24 11.08
N PRO A 58 1.56 11.97 11.38
CA PRO A 58 2.41 11.65 12.54
C PRO A 58 1.67 11.54 13.88
N PHE A 59 0.62 12.33 14.10
CA PHE A 59 -0.20 12.21 15.31
C PHE A 59 -1.10 10.96 15.30
N GLN A 60 -1.56 10.52 14.12
CA GLN A 60 -2.32 9.26 13.96
C GLN A 60 -1.40 8.06 14.19
N LEU A 61 -0.15 8.10 13.73
CA LEU A 61 0.86 7.09 14.06
C LEU A 61 1.11 7.00 15.57
N ALA A 62 1.15 8.15 16.26
CA ALA A 62 1.28 8.18 17.72
C ALA A 62 0.07 7.55 18.42
N TRP A 63 -1.14 7.73 17.88
CA TRP A 63 -2.33 7.05 18.38
C TRP A 63 -2.26 5.55 18.13
N TRP A 64 -1.96 5.11 16.90
CA TRP A 64 -1.81 3.69 16.56
C TRP A 64 -0.72 2.97 17.38
N LYS A 65 0.38 3.65 17.71
CA LYS A 65 1.39 3.13 18.63
C LYS A 65 0.81 2.84 20.01
N LYS A 66 -0.09 3.70 20.52
CA LYS A 66 -0.78 3.48 21.81
C LYS A 66 -1.78 2.33 21.72
N GLU A 67 -2.42 2.12 20.57
CA GLU A 67 -3.25 0.95 20.27
C GLU A 67 -2.45 -0.35 20.08
N GLY A 68 -1.12 -0.29 20.21
CA GLY A 68 -0.25 -1.46 20.20
C GLY A 68 0.40 -1.78 18.86
N ILE A 69 0.20 -0.96 17.81
CA ILE A 69 0.89 -1.14 16.52
C ILE A 69 2.41 -1.10 16.73
N ARG A 70 3.10 -2.07 16.13
CA ARG A 70 4.57 -2.23 16.19
C ARG A 70 5.23 -1.93 14.84
N THR A 71 4.58 -2.33 13.75
CA THR A 71 5.09 -2.18 12.38
C THR A 71 4.15 -1.34 11.52
N VAL A 72 4.70 -0.45 10.71
CA VAL A 72 4.01 0.33 9.67
C VAL A 72 4.55 -0.11 8.32
N ILE A 73 3.67 -0.50 7.40
CA ILE A 73 3.99 -0.94 6.05
C ILE A 73 3.55 0.15 5.06
N ASN A 74 4.53 0.80 4.44
CA ASN A 74 4.32 1.85 3.46
C ASN A 74 4.30 1.28 2.05
N LEU A 75 3.13 1.33 1.41
CA LEU A 75 2.91 0.81 0.06
C LEU A 75 3.08 1.87 -1.05
N ARG A 76 3.39 3.12 -0.69
CA ARG A 76 3.37 4.22 -1.67
C ARG A 76 4.58 4.23 -2.60
N GLY A 77 5.71 3.70 -2.14
CA GLY A 77 7.01 3.92 -2.76
C GLY A 77 7.42 5.40 -2.77
N GLY A 78 8.59 5.70 -3.34
CA GLY A 78 9.08 7.07 -3.50
C GLY A 78 9.61 7.74 -2.23
N LYS A 79 10.24 8.92 -2.40
CA LYS A 79 10.88 9.69 -1.31
C LYS A 79 10.35 11.12 -1.25
N GLY A 80 9.01 11.26 -1.14
CA GLY A 80 8.33 12.55 -1.01
C GLY A 80 8.20 13.05 0.43
N SER A 81 7.57 14.22 0.64
CA SER A 81 7.34 14.76 2.00
C SER A 81 6.55 13.80 2.91
N PHE A 82 5.58 13.06 2.35
CA PHE A 82 4.84 12.02 3.07
C PHE A 82 5.78 10.97 3.70
N TYR A 83 6.76 10.51 2.92
CA TYR A 83 7.72 9.48 3.34
C TYR A 83 8.63 9.99 4.46
N TYR A 84 9.21 11.18 4.28
CA TYR A 84 10.15 11.71 5.27
C TYR A 84 9.46 12.05 6.60
N LEU A 85 8.19 12.52 6.58
CA LEU A 85 7.43 12.74 7.80
C LEU A 85 7.06 11.44 8.50
N GLU A 86 6.62 10.44 7.74
CA GLU A 86 6.29 9.11 8.28
C GLU A 86 7.52 8.44 8.89
N LYS A 87 8.64 8.44 8.17
CA LYS A 87 9.91 7.92 8.67
C LYS A 87 10.33 8.62 9.97
N HIS A 88 10.30 9.95 9.97
CA HIS A 88 10.62 10.75 11.17
C HIS A 88 9.69 10.44 12.35
N ALA A 89 8.39 10.26 12.08
CA ALA A 89 7.42 9.91 13.11
C ALA A 89 7.65 8.49 13.65
N CYS A 90 7.88 7.51 12.78
CA CYS A 90 8.14 6.13 13.16
C CYS A 90 9.42 6.02 14.00
N GLU A 91 10.51 6.69 13.59
CA GLU A 91 11.76 6.76 14.34
C GLU A 91 11.55 7.34 15.74
N LYS A 92 10.78 8.44 15.86
CA LYS A 92 10.46 9.05 17.16
C LYS A 92 9.59 8.19 18.06
N LEU A 93 8.69 7.39 17.48
CA LEU A 93 7.72 6.57 18.21
C LEU A 93 8.23 5.15 18.50
N GLY A 94 9.40 4.77 17.96
CA GLY A 94 9.88 3.40 18.01
C GLY A 94 8.92 2.44 17.29
N LEU A 95 8.41 2.85 16.13
CA LEU A 95 7.69 1.99 15.18
C LEU A 95 8.67 1.48 14.13
N LYS A 96 8.59 0.19 13.79
CA LYS A 96 9.30 -0.35 12.62
C LYS A 96 8.59 0.15 11.36
N LEU A 97 9.34 0.73 10.43
CA LEU A 97 8.83 1.15 9.12
C LEU A 97 9.36 0.19 8.05
N GLU A 98 8.44 -0.47 7.35
CA GLU A 98 8.68 -1.42 6.26
C GLU A 98 8.22 -0.79 4.95
N ASP A 99 9.16 -0.54 4.04
CA ASP A 99 8.84 -0.02 2.72
C ASP A 99 8.60 -1.19 1.76
N PHE A 100 7.37 -1.32 1.25
CA PHE A 100 6.99 -2.34 0.26
C PHE A 100 6.30 -1.66 -0.92
N GLY A 101 7.09 -1.17 -1.89
CA GLY A 101 6.57 -0.35 -2.98
C GLY A 101 5.74 -1.15 -3.97
N LEU A 102 4.42 -0.92 -4.00
CA LEU A 102 3.54 -1.42 -5.05
C LEU A 102 3.08 -0.28 -5.95
N THR A 103 2.80 -0.59 -7.21
CA THR A 103 2.08 0.32 -8.11
C THR A 103 0.57 0.10 -8.00
N SER A 104 -0.24 1.14 -8.23
CA SER A 104 -1.72 1.03 -8.13
C SER A 104 -2.39 0.48 -9.40
N ARG A 105 -1.64 0.29 -10.49
CA ARG A 105 -2.18 -0.06 -11.83
C ARG A 105 -1.36 -1.14 -12.57
N SER A 106 -0.49 -1.87 -11.88
CA SER A 106 0.10 -3.09 -12.42
C SER A 106 -0.11 -4.23 -11.45
N LEU A 107 -0.09 -5.43 -12.01
CA LEU A 107 -0.21 -6.65 -11.22
C LEU A 107 1.13 -6.95 -10.56
N PRO A 108 1.15 -7.43 -9.30
CA PRO A 108 2.38 -7.86 -8.67
C PRO A 108 3.05 -8.96 -9.49
N THR A 109 4.36 -8.88 -9.61
CA THR A 109 5.19 -9.94 -10.19
C THR A 109 5.26 -11.15 -9.26
N ALA A 110 5.70 -12.30 -9.80
CA ALA A 110 5.98 -13.49 -8.99
C ALA A 110 6.94 -13.20 -7.81
N ALA A 111 7.93 -12.32 -8.04
CA ALA A 111 8.86 -11.87 -7.01
C ALA A 111 8.15 -11.04 -5.93
N GLU A 112 7.32 -10.08 -6.31
CA GLU A 112 6.55 -9.26 -5.34
C GLU A 112 5.57 -10.11 -4.51
N PHE A 113 4.93 -11.15 -5.08
CA PHE A 113 4.12 -12.08 -4.26
C PHE A 113 4.95 -12.84 -3.23
N ARG A 114 6.14 -13.31 -3.63
CA ARG A 114 7.08 -14.00 -2.73
C ARG A 114 7.55 -13.08 -1.63
N GLU A 115 7.91 -11.85 -1.96
CA GLU A 115 8.36 -10.85 -0.99
C GLU A 115 7.21 -10.42 -0.06
N ALA A 116 5.99 -10.28 -0.56
CA ALA A 116 4.80 -10.01 0.25
C ALA A 116 4.54 -11.12 1.27
N LYS A 117 4.63 -12.39 0.84
CA LYS A 117 4.51 -13.54 1.74
C LYS A 117 5.59 -13.51 2.83
N ALA A 118 6.85 -13.33 2.45
CA ALA A 118 7.97 -13.25 3.39
C ALA A 118 7.88 -12.03 4.34
N LEU A 119 7.33 -10.91 3.87
CA LEU A 119 7.05 -9.74 4.69
C LEU A 119 6.09 -10.09 5.83
N PHE A 120 4.96 -10.73 5.54
CA PHE A 120 3.99 -11.09 6.57
C PHE A 120 4.54 -12.12 7.57
N GLU A 121 5.41 -13.02 7.14
CA GLU A 121 6.03 -14.00 8.04
C GLU A 121 7.02 -13.38 9.03
N ARG A 122 7.63 -12.23 8.70
CA ARG A 122 8.79 -11.69 9.45
C ARG A 122 8.49 -10.42 10.27
N ILE A 123 7.39 -9.72 10.01
CA ILE A 123 7.08 -8.45 10.69
C ILE A 123 6.59 -8.66 12.12
N ASP A 124 6.66 -7.59 12.93
CA ASP A 124 6.07 -7.59 14.26
C ASP A 124 4.61 -7.14 14.19
N TYR A 125 3.71 -7.99 14.70
CA TYR A 125 2.29 -7.70 14.87
C TYR A 125 1.98 -7.16 16.28
N PRO A 126 0.90 -6.36 16.47
CA PRO A 126 0.00 -5.83 15.44
C PRO A 126 0.68 -4.84 14.48
N ALA A 127 0.27 -4.85 13.22
CA ALA A 127 0.85 -4.06 12.14
C ALA A 127 -0.20 -3.17 11.46
N LEU A 128 0.26 -2.13 10.77
CA LEU A 128 -0.55 -1.20 10.01
C LEU A 128 -0.01 -1.09 8.60
N LEU A 129 -0.83 -1.35 7.58
CA LEU A 129 -0.49 -1.13 6.17
C LEU A 129 -1.26 0.08 5.61
N HIS A 130 -0.61 0.85 4.75
CA HIS A 130 -1.26 1.99 4.11
C HIS A 130 -0.71 2.29 2.72
N CYS A 131 -1.50 3.05 1.96
CA CYS A 131 -1.04 3.75 0.77
C CYS A 131 -1.44 5.23 0.86
N LYS A 132 -1.72 5.91 -0.25
CA LYS A 132 -2.22 7.31 -0.21
C LYS A 132 -3.65 7.37 0.36
N SER A 133 -4.58 6.68 -0.29
CA SER A 133 -6.01 6.69 0.07
C SER A 133 -6.46 5.44 0.83
N GLY A 134 -5.57 4.47 1.04
CA GLY A 134 -5.93 3.18 1.65
C GLY A 134 -6.87 2.33 0.79
N ALA A 135 -6.97 2.62 -0.51
CA ALA A 135 -7.87 1.94 -1.44
C ALA A 135 -7.13 0.84 -2.22
N ASP A 136 -6.44 1.19 -3.31
CA ASP A 136 -6.04 0.19 -4.31
C ASP A 136 -4.84 -0.67 -3.87
N ARG A 137 -3.68 -0.05 -3.63
CA ARG A 137 -2.46 -0.78 -3.17
C ARG A 137 -2.66 -1.44 -1.80
N ALA A 138 -3.31 -0.72 -0.90
CA ALA A 138 -3.66 -1.25 0.42
C ALA A 138 -4.66 -2.41 0.30
N GLY A 139 -5.62 -2.33 -0.63
CA GLY A 139 -6.55 -3.40 -0.94
C GLY A 139 -5.85 -4.64 -1.45
N MET A 140 -5.00 -4.53 -2.48
CA MET A 140 -4.18 -5.64 -2.98
C MET A 140 -3.39 -6.30 -1.85
N MET A 141 -2.66 -5.51 -1.05
CA MET A 141 -1.88 -6.03 0.07
C MET A 141 -2.74 -6.64 1.18
N SER A 142 -3.98 -6.18 1.34
CA SER A 142 -4.96 -6.74 2.29
C SER A 142 -5.46 -8.11 1.83
N VAL A 143 -5.74 -8.28 0.53
CA VAL A 143 -6.06 -9.60 -0.03
C VAL A 143 -4.92 -10.58 0.25
N LEU A 144 -3.68 -10.18 -0.03
CA LEU A 144 -2.50 -11.00 0.21
C LEU A 144 -2.27 -11.29 1.69
N TYR A 145 -2.50 -10.32 2.57
CA TYR A 145 -2.43 -10.51 4.01
C TYR A 145 -3.42 -11.57 4.47
N ARG A 146 -4.69 -11.47 4.07
CA ARG A 146 -5.72 -12.45 4.42
C ARG A 146 -5.36 -13.84 3.92
N HIS A 147 -4.87 -13.93 2.69
CA HIS A 147 -4.53 -15.21 2.09
C HIS A 147 -3.28 -15.84 2.73
N PHE A 148 -2.17 -15.11 2.82
CA PHE A 148 -0.89 -15.67 3.27
C PHE A 148 -0.76 -15.77 4.80
N HIS A 149 -1.35 -14.85 5.56
CA HIS A 149 -1.24 -14.83 7.03
C HIS A 149 -2.46 -15.42 7.73
N LEU A 150 -3.68 -15.09 7.28
CA LEU A 150 -4.90 -15.63 7.90
C LEU A 150 -5.33 -16.99 7.32
N GLY A 151 -4.81 -17.38 6.16
CA GLY A 151 -5.15 -18.64 5.48
C GLY A 151 -6.51 -18.60 4.78
N ASP A 152 -7.08 -17.40 4.56
CA ASP A 152 -8.36 -17.27 3.90
C ASP A 152 -8.27 -17.67 2.41
N PRO A 153 -9.29 -18.32 1.83
CA PRO A 153 -9.33 -18.57 0.40
C PRO A 153 -9.42 -17.25 -0.39
N ILE A 154 -8.85 -17.20 -1.59
CA ILE A 154 -8.86 -15.99 -2.44
C ILE A 154 -10.27 -15.46 -2.67
N ARG A 155 -11.26 -16.33 -2.80
CA ARG A 155 -12.69 -15.95 -2.95
C ARG A 155 -13.19 -15.05 -1.83
N GLU A 156 -12.72 -15.27 -0.61
CA GLU A 156 -13.07 -14.45 0.55
C GLU A 156 -12.13 -13.27 0.70
N ALA A 157 -10.83 -13.49 0.54
CA ALA A 157 -9.81 -12.45 0.67
C ALA A 157 -10.02 -11.32 -0.34
N ALA A 158 -10.41 -11.62 -1.59
CA ALA A 158 -10.64 -10.64 -2.65
C ALA A 158 -11.71 -9.59 -2.30
N LYS A 159 -12.58 -9.85 -1.31
CA LYS A 159 -13.60 -8.88 -0.84
C LYS A 159 -12.98 -7.64 -0.18
N GLU A 160 -11.69 -7.67 0.15
CA GLU A 160 -10.93 -6.48 0.56
C GLU A 160 -10.80 -5.44 -0.57
N LEU A 161 -11.00 -5.84 -1.82
CA LEU A 161 -11.18 -4.93 -2.96
C LEU A 161 -12.68 -4.67 -3.16
N GLY A 162 -13.14 -3.53 -2.66
CA GLY A 162 -14.55 -3.15 -2.81
C GLY A 162 -14.87 -1.72 -2.40
N LEU A 163 -16.09 -1.29 -2.71
CA LEU A 163 -16.56 0.09 -2.46
C LEU A 163 -16.48 0.48 -0.98
N ARG A 164 -16.72 -0.48 -0.06
CA ARG A 164 -16.59 -0.27 1.40
C ARG A 164 -15.20 0.25 1.78
N THR A 165 -14.18 -0.09 1.00
CA THR A 165 -12.79 0.31 1.24
C THR A 165 -12.30 1.36 0.25
N LEU A 166 -13.25 2.02 -0.44
CA LEU A 166 -13.05 3.08 -1.46
C LEU A 166 -12.34 2.62 -2.74
N HIS A 167 -12.28 1.31 -2.96
CA HIS A 167 -11.79 0.71 -4.20
C HIS A 167 -12.89 0.68 -5.26
N MET A 168 -12.55 1.07 -6.49
CA MET A 168 -13.47 1.10 -7.63
C MET A 168 -12.95 0.21 -8.75
N LYS A 169 -13.65 -0.90 -8.99
CA LYS A 169 -13.32 -1.86 -10.04
C LYS A 169 -13.56 -1.33 -11.46
N ALA A 170 -14.47 -0.37 -11.62
CA ALA A 170 -14.90 0.09 -12.96
C ALA A 170 -13.81 0.85 -13.75
N GLY A 171 -12.76 1.35 -13.09
CA GLY A 171 -11.65 2.07 -13.73
C GLY A 171 -10.40 1.21 -13.93
N HIS A 172 -9.27 1.85 -14.21
CA HIS A 172 -7.97 1.18 -14.40
C HIS A 172 -7.49 0.36 -13.19
N THR A 173 -7.98 0.69 -11.99
CA THR A 173 -7.69 -0.05 -10.76
C THR A 173 -8.36 -1.42 -10.72
N GLY A 174 -9.37 -1.67 -11.57
CA GLY A 174 -10.02 -2.98 -11.70
C GLY A 174 -9.11 -4.11 -12.18
N VAL A 175 -7.92 -3.78 -12.69
CA VAL A 175 -6.89 -4.78 -13.01
C VAL A 175 -6.53 -5.59 -11.75
N LEU A 176 -6.59 -4.97 -10.57
CA LEU A 176 -6.29 -5.62 -9.29
C LEU A 176 -7.33 -6.69 -8.93
N ASP A 177 -8.61 -6.49 -9.24
CA ASP A 177 -9.62 -7.53 -9.11
C ASP A 177 -9.37 -8.65 -10.14
N TYR A 178 -9.03 -8.25 -11.36
CA TYR A 178 -8.97 -9.15 -12.51
C TYR A 178 -8.00 -10.32 -12.33
N VAL A 179 -6.86 -10.13 -11.66
CA VAL A 179 -5.93 -11.24 -11.38
C VAL A 179 -6.56 -12.31 -10.50
N PHE A 180 -7.39 -11.92 -9.52
CA PHE A 180 -8.10 -12.86 -8.67
C PHE A 180 -9.25 -13.52 -9.43
N GLU A 181 -9.91 -12.80 -10.33
CA GLU A 181 -10.95 -13.37 -11.20
C GLU A 181 -10.39 -14.44 -12.14
N VAL A 182 -9.23 -14.18 -12.76
CA VAL A 182 -8.53 -15.17 -13.60
C VAL A 182 -8.17 -16.41 -12.78
N TYR A 183 -7.61 -16.23 -11.58
CA TYR A 183 -7.32 -17.35 -10.70
C TYR A 183 -8.58 -18.18 -10.37
N LEU A 184 -9.64 -17.52 -9.87
CA LEU A 184 -10.87 -18.18 -9.44
C LEU A 184 -11.60 -18.89 -10.60
N ARG A 185 -11.48 -18.35 -11.82
CA ARG A 185 -12.12 -18.92 -13.02
C ARG A 185 -11.32 -20.07 -13.62
N ASP A 186 -10.01 -19.88 -13.81
CA ASP A 186 -9.21 -20.72 -14.70
C ASP A 186 -8.25 -21.67 -13.98
N ILE A 187 -7.95 -21.39 -12.71
CA ILE A 187 -6.86 -22.02 -11.96
C ILE A 187 -7.37 -22.75 -10.72
N GLU A 188 -8.18 -22.10 -9.88
CA GLU A 188 -8.77 -22.70 -8.67
C GLU A 188 -9.51 -24.02 -8.98
N PRO A 189 -10.30 -24.16 -10.07
CA PRO A 189 -10.96 -25.42 -10.40
C PRO A 189 -10.00 -26.58 -10.74
N LYS A 190 -8.74 -26.29 -11.05
CA LYS A 190 -7.69 -27.29 -11.31
C LYS A 190 -7.00 -27.77 -10.03
N GLY A 191 -7.37 -27.22 -8.87
CA GLY A 191 -6.76 -27.56 -7.58
C GLY A 191 -5.37 -26.97 -7.34
N ILE A 192 -4.94 -26.00 -8.16
CA ILE A 192 -3.66 -25.30 -7.98
C ILE A 192 -3.88 -24.14 -7.01
N SER A 193 -3.02 -24.01 -5.99
CA SER A 193 -3.13 -22.89 -5.05
C SER A 193 -2.77 -21.56 -5.72
N PHE A 194 -3.28 -20.44 -5.18
CA PHE A 194 -2.96 -19.12 -5.71
C PHE A 194 -1.46 -18.84 -5.70
N TYR A 195 -0.78 -19.17 -4.60
CA TYR A 195 0.66 -18.98 -4.52
C TYR A 195 1.40 -19.80 -5.57
N ASP A 196 1.10 -21.10 -5.70
CA ASP A 196 1.77 -21.97 -6.67
C ASP A 196 1.56 -21.49 -8.10
N TRP A 197 0.35 -21.03 -8.43
CA TRP A 197 0.07 -20.41 -9.72
C TRP A 197 0.91 -19.18 -9.95
N THR A 198 0.98 -18.23 -9.00
CA THR A 198 1.78 -17.01 -9.16
C THR A 198 3.28 -17.28 -9.32
N GLN A 199 3.77 -18.45 -8.91
CA GLN A 199 5.16 -18.88 -9.07
C GLN A 199 5.38 -19.77 -10.30
N SER A 200 4.31 -20.15 -11.02
CA SER A 200 4.41 -21.03 -12.18
C SER A 200 4.70 -20.25 -13.47
N PRO A 201 5.19 -20.93 -14.52
CA PRO A 201 5.35 -20.32 -15.86
C PRO A 201 4.04 -19.82 -16.48
N ASP A 202 2.89 -20.26 -15.98
CA ASP A 202 1.57 -19.86 -16.49
C ASP A 202 1.11 -18.50 -15.94
N TYR A 203 1.82 -17.95 -14.94
CA TYR A 203 1.55 -16.61 -14.43
C TYR A 203 2.36 -15.56 -15.19
N ASP A 204 1.66 -14.84 -16.07
CA ASP A 204 2.20 -13.71 -16.82
C ASP A 204 1.37 -12.44 -16.50
N PRO A 205 1.87 -11.54 -15.63
CA PRO A 205 1.12 -10.34 -15.21
C PRO A 205 0.85 -9.38 -16.38
N ASP A 206 1.74 -9.30 -17.37
CA ASP A 206 1.58 -8.41 -18.52
C ASP A 206 0.53 -8.97 -19.47
N LYS A 207 0.53 -10.29 -19.72
CA LYS A 207 -0.50 -10.96 -20.50
C LYS A 207 -1.86 -10.84 -19.84
N ILE A 208 -1.98 -11.11 -18.53
CA ILE A 208 -3.23 -10.94 -17.79
C ILE A 208 -3.72 -9.50 -17.91
N LYS A 209 -2.84 -8.53 -17.67
CA LYS A 209 -3.18 -7.11 -17.80
C LYS A 209 -3.62 -6.73 -19.22
N SER A 210 -3.02 -7.31 -20.26
CA SER A 210 -3.40 -7.03 -21.66
C SER A 210 -4.82 -7.49 -22.00
N THR A 211 -5.31 -8.52 -21.30
CA THR A 211 -6.68 -9.04 -21.46
C THR A 211 -7.72 -8.31 -20.59
N PHE A 212 -7.28 -7.37 -19.75
CA PHE A 212 -8.16 -6.54 -18.94
C PHE A 212 -8.71 -5.36 -19.75
N HIS A 213 -10.03 -5.28 -19.89
CA HIS A 213 -10.72 -4.16 -20.50
C HIS A 213 -11.47 -3.35 -19.43
N ALA A 214 -10.96 -2.16 -19.11
CA ALA A 214 -11.66 -1.24 -18.21
C ALA A 214 -12.99 -0.78 -18.85
N SER A 215 -14.03 -0.62 -18.02
CA SER A 215 -15.29 -0.07 -18.52
C SER A 215 -15.10 1.39 -18.89
N TRP A 216 -15.42 1.75 -20.14
CA TRP A 216 -15.23 3.11 -20.68
C TRP A 216 -15.86 4.20 -19.80
N TRP A 217 -17.03 3.95 -19.23
CA TRP A 217 -17.71 4.87 -18.30
C TRP A 217 -17.01 4.99 -16.94
N GLY A 218 -16.39 3.90 -16.47
CA GLY A 218 -15.66 3.89 -15.20
C GLY A 218 -14.38 4.72 -15.26
N THR A 219 -13.63 4.63 -16.37
CA THR A 219 -12.42 5.42 -16.62
C THR A 219 -12.68 6.93 -16.59
N LEU A 220 -13.75 7.38 -17.27
CA LEU A 220 -14.10 8.81 -17.32
C LEU A 220 -14.44 9.37 -15.93
N LEU A 221 -15.14 8.58 -15.09
CA LEU A 221 -15.56 8.98 -13.76
C LEU A 221 -14.37 8.98 -12.78
N THR A 222 -13.53 7.94 -12.80
CA THR A 222 -12.40 7.83 -11.87
C THR A 222 -11.26 8.80 -12.18
N ASP A 223 -10.92 9.00 -13.46
CA ASP A 223 -9.76 9.81 -13.83
C ASP A 223 -10.04 11.31 -13.71
N LYS A 224 -11.28 11.73 -14.01
CA LYS A 224 -11.68 13.15 -13.94
C LYS A 224 -11.97 13.63 -12.52
N LEU A 225 -12.55 12.78 -11.65
CA LEU A 225 -12.90 13.17 -10.28
C LEU A 225 -11.78 12.93 -9.26
N LEU A 226 -10.96 11.88 -9.43
CA LEU A 226 -10.11 11.41 -8.33
C LEU A 226 -8.62 11.66 -8.53
N LYS A 227 -8.14 12.04 -9.75
CA LYS A 227 -6.71 12.26 -10.09
C LYS A 227 -5.76 11.40 -9.24
N ARG A 228 -6.00 10.08 -9.25
CA ARG A 228 -5.31 9.14 -8.35
C ARG A 228 -3.94 8.80 -8.89
N GLU A 229 -2.95 9.61 -8.55
CA GLU A 229 -1.55 9.21 -8.32
C GLU A 229 -1.04 9.85 -7.01
#